data_AF-A0A3R8TPF2-F1
#
_entry.id   AF-A0A3R8TPF2-F1
#
_cell.length_a   1.000
_cell.length_b   1.000
_cell.length_c   1.000
_cell.angle_alpha   90.00
_cell.angle_beta   90.00
_cell.angle_gamma   90.00
#
_symmetry.space_group_name_H-M   'P 1'
#
loop_
_entity.id
_entity.type
_entity.pdbx_description
1 polymer ?
#
loop_
_entity_poly.entity_id
_entity_poly.type
_entity_poly.pdbx_seq_one_letter_code
_entity_poly.pdbx_strand_id
1 'polypeptide(L)'
;MLGNNWLADTAAAAALSALDAHYAALGCRTRSRRLEDFLDDIAPHQTKEATKTLRSAFAALADGERSPLTIRELAQGTWLTFLEPAQGLAEIVDRYGVGGAVGRRGAYGRQWARYASDAAWTIWIVSGGYSSHGSGIAR
;
A
#
# COMPACT_ATOMS: atom_id res chain seq x y z
N MET A 1 11.66 20.39 7.29
CA MET A 1 11.63 20.13 5.83
C MET A 1 12.59 18.99 5.54
N LEU A 2 12.13 17.74 5.53
CA LEU A 2 12.89 16.66 4.92
C LEU A 2 12.69 16.80 3.41
N GLY A 3 13.80 17.01 2.69
CA GLY A 3 13.80 17.39 1.29
C GLY A 3 13.16 16.33 0.38
N ASN A 4 12.64 16.79 -0.75
CA ASN A 4 11.96 16.05 -1.82
C ASN A 4 12.74 14.88 -2.46
N ASN A 5 13.80 14.37 -1.83
CA ASN A 5 14.67 13.34 -2.39
C ASN A 5 14.80 12.09 -1.50
N TRP A 6 13.83 11.81 -0.64
CA TRP A 6 13.80 10.58 0.16
C TRP A 6 13.75 9.30 -0.69
N LEU A 7 13.34 9.41 -1.96
CA LEU A 7 13.40 8.32 -2.94
C LEU A 7 14.84 7.98 -3.39
N ALA A 8 15.82 8.83 -3.11
CA ALA A 8 17.24 8.50 -3.30
C ALA A 8 17.80 7.62 -2.17
N ASP A 9 17.04 7.41 -1.08
CA ASP A 9 17.37 6.44 -0.06
C ASP A 9 17.22 5.01 -0.60
N THR A 10 18.27 4.21 -0.48
CA THR A 10 18.30 2.85 -1.05
C THR A 10 17.27 1.91 -0.42
N ALA A 11 16.92 2.10 0.85
CA ALA A 11 15.89 1.30 1.52
C ALA A 11 14.49 1.72 1.05
N ALA A 12 14.24 3.02 0.89
CA ALA A 12 12.99 3.52 0.33
C ALA A 12 12.77 3.07 -1.13
N ALA A 13 13.82 3.11 -1.95
CA ALA A 13 13.77 2.64 -3.33
C ALA A 13 13.50 1.12 -3.40
N ALA A 14 14.17 0.33 -2.56
CA ALA A 14 13.93 -1.11 -2.48
C ALA A 14 12.50 -1.44 -2.01
N ALA A 15 12.01 -0.74 -0.99
CA ALA A 15 10.65 -0.90 -0.48
C ALA A 15 9.59 -0.52 -1.53
N LEU A 16 9.80 0.57 -2.27
CA LEU A 16 8.93 0.94 -3.38
C LEU A 16 8.90 -0.12 -4.48
N SER A 17 10.07 -0.68 -4.84
CA SER A 17 10.14 -1.76 -5.81
C SER A 17 9.41 -3.03 -5.34
N ALA A 18 9.49 -3.37 -4.05
CA ALA A 18 8.77 -4.49 -3.48
C ALA A 18 7.25 -4.24 -3.51
N LEU A 19 6.81 -3.04 -3.11
CA LEU A 19 5.41 -2.66 -3.12
C LEU A 19 4.81 -2.65 -4.53
N ASP A 20 5.57 -2.17 -5.52
CA ASP A 20 5.21 -2.28 -6.92
C ASP A 20 5.00 -3.72 -7.36
N ALA A 21 5.91 -4.62 -7.00
CA ALA A 21 5.83 -6.03 -7.37
C ALA A 21 4.56 -6.69 -6.81
N HIS A 22 4.17 -6.33 -5.58
CA HIS A 22 2.95 -6.82 -4.95
C HIS A 22 1.67 -6.43 -5.72
N TYR A 23 1.64 -5.22 -6.28
CA TYR A 23 0.48 -4.70 -7.00
C TYR A 23 0.54 -4.88 -8.53
N ALA A 24 1.70 -5.24 -9.09
CA ALA A 24 1.89 -5.41 -10.53
C ALA A 24 0.92 -6.46 -11.11
N ALA A 25 0.71 -7.57 -10.42
CA ALA A 25 -0.21 -8.63 -10.83
C ALA A 25 -1.70 -8.21 -10.84
N LEU A 26 -2.03 -7.11 -10.18
CA LEU A 26 -3.37 -6.51 -10.18
C LEU A 26 -3.54 -5.48 -11.31
N GLY A 27 -2.45 -5.06 -11.94
CA GLY A 27 -2.45 -4.03 -12.99
C GLY A 27 -2.51 -2.61 -12.44
N CYS A 28 -1.85 -2.32 -11.30
CA CYS A 28 -1.91 -1.05 -10.58
C CYS A 28 -1.46 0.21 -11.34
N ARG A 29 -0.74 0.06 -12.46
CA ARG A 29 -0.29 1.17 -13.32
C ARG A 29 -1.18 1.35 -14.56
N THR A 30 -2.34 0.72 -14.56
CA THR A 30 -3.31 0.74 -15.65
C THR A 30 -4.70 0.84 -15.03
N ARG A 31 -5.70 1.27 -15.81
CA ARG A 31 -7.11 1.19 -15.41
C ARG A 31 -7.61 -0.26 -15.49
N SER A 32 -7.00 -1.12 -14.69
CA SER A 32 -7.25 -2.55 -14.65
C SER A 32 -8.56 -2.85 -13.92
N ARG A 33 -9.49 -3.52 -14.59
CA ARG A 33 -10.71 -4.02 -13.93
C ARG A 33 -10.39 -4.95 -12.76
N ARG A 34 -9.31 -5.74 -12.87
CA ARG A 34 -8.86 -6.63 -11.79
C ARG A 34 -8.44 -5.85 -10.54
N LEU A 35 -7.85 -4.67 -10.70
CA LEU A 35 -7.52 -3.79 -9.58
C LEU A 35 -8.79 -3.20 -8.96
N GLU A 36 -9.73 -2.73 -9.77
CA GLU A 36 -11.01 -2.19 -9.27
C GLU A 36 -11.79 -3.27 -8.50
N ASP A 37 -11.94 -4.47 -9.04
CA ASP A 37 -12.60 -5.60 -8.37
C ASP A 37 -11.90 -5.93 -7.03
N PHE A 38 -10.57 -5.89 -7.00
CA PHE A 38 -9.80 -6.08 -5.76
C PHE A 38 -10.09 -4.97 -4.74
N LEU A 39 -10.08 -3.71 -5.16
CA LEU A 39 -10.35 -2.56 -4.29
C LEU A 39 -11.79 -2.57 -3.76
N ASP A 40 -12.75 -3.03 -4.55
CA ASP A 40 -14.14 -3.23 -4.15
C ASP A 40 -14.26 -4.35 -3.10
N ASP A 41 -13.57 -5.48 -3.32
CA ASP A 41 -13.60 -6.62 -2.42
C ASP A 41 -12.96 -6.32 -1.05
N ILE A 42 -11.87 -5.56 -1.00
CA ILE A 42 -11.20 -5.22 0.28
C ILE A 42 -11.86 -4.07 1.02
N ALA A 43 -12.67 -3.22 0.37
CA ALA A 43 -13.25 -2.03 0.97
C ALA A 43 -14.06 -2.29 2.27
N PRO A 44 -14.87 -3.37 2.39
CA PRO A 44 -15.56 -3.70 3.64
C PRO A 44 -14.63 -4.01 4.82
N HIS A 45 -13.35 -4.32 4.55
CA HIS A 45 -12.33 -4.67 5.55
C HIS A 45 -11.41 -3.49 5.89
N GLN A 46 -11.71 -2.29 5.38
CA GLN A 46 -10.90 -1.10 5.53
C GLN A 46 -11.63 -0.01 6.32
N THR A 47 -10.86 0.92 6.87
CA THR A 47 -11.41 2.22 7.28
C THR A 47 -11.76 3.04 6.03
N LYS A 48 -12.72 3.96 6.15
CA LYS A 48 -13.07 4.89 5.06
C LYS A 48 -11.85 5.69 4.57
N GLU A 49 -10.93 6.02 5.48
CA GLU A 49 -9.68 6.70 5.16
C GLU A 49 -8.78 5.80 4.32
N ALA A 50 -8.52 4.56 4.75
CA ALA A 50 -7.68 3.62 4.01
C ALA A 50 -8.22 3.36 2.59
N THR A 51 -9.54 3.17 2.45
CA THR A 51 -10.20 3.02 1.14
C THR A 51 -10.00 4.24 0.26
N LYS A 52 -10.26 5.44 0.78
CA LYS A 52 -10.08 6.69 0.02
C LYS A 52 -8.62 6.86 -0.43
N THR A 53 -7.68 6.69 0.50
CA THR A 53 -6.26 6.91 0.26
C THR A 53 -5.71 5.93 -0.78
N LEU A 54 -6.04 4.63 -0.69
CA LEU A 54 -5.61 3.66 -1.70
C LEU A 54 -6.20 3.94 -3.08
N ARG A 55 -7.49 4.28 -3.15
CA ARG A 55 -8.14 4.58 -4.44
C ARG A 55 -7.54 5.81 -5.11
N SER A 56 -7.33 6.89 -4.35
CA SER A 56 -6.66 8.08 -4.87
C SER A 56 -5.26 7.76 -5.38
N ALA A 57 -4.48 6.99 -4.62
CA ALA A 57 -3.12 6.63 -5.03
C ALA A 57 -3.11 5.79 -6.31
N PHE A 58 -3.98 4.78 -6.44
CA PHE A 58 -4.06 3.97 -7.64
C PHE A 58 -4.59 4.72 -8.86
N ALA A 59 -5.55 5.63 -8.67
CA ALA A 59 -6.03 6.49 -9.76
C ALA A 59 -4.90 7.37 -10.31
N ALA A 60 -4.13 8.01 -9.43
CA ALA A 60 -2.95 8.81 -9.81
C ALA A 60 -1.90 7.96 -10.54
N LEU A 61 -1.60 6.76 -10.04
CA LEU A 61 -0.65 5.83 -10.70
C LEU A 61 -1.15 5.38 -12.08
N ALA A 62 -2.45 5.14 -12.25
CA ALA A 62 -3.04 4.77 -13.53
C ALA A 62 -3.01 5.91 -14.55
N ASP A 63 -3.03 7.16 -14.08
CA ASP A 63 -2.88 8.37 -14.90
C ASP A 63 -1.40 8.74 -15.14
N GLY A 64 -0.45 7.93 -14.64
CA GLY A 64 0.99 8.13 -14.80
C GLY A 64 1.60 9.11 -13.80
N GLU A 65 0.83 9.62 -12.84
CA GLU A 65 1.35 10.46 -11.77
C GLU A 65 2.08 9.62 -10.73
N ARG A 66 3.38 9.88 -10.60
CA ARG A 66 4.24 9.19 -9.63
C ARG A 66 4.98 10.16 -8.73
N SER A 67 4.21 11.06 -8.12
CA SER A 67 4.75 12.06 -7.21
C SER A 67 5.10 11.45 -5.84
N PRO A 68 5.95 12.10 -5.04
CA PRO A 68 6.19 11.70 -3.65
C PRO A 68 4.91 11.61 -2.82
N LEU A 69 3.90 12.44 -3.12
CA LEU A 69 2.59 12.40 -2.47
C LEU A 69 1.85 11.10 -2.82
N THR A 70 1.75 10.76 -4.12
CA THR A 70 1.11 9.51 -4.58
C THR A 70 1.73 8.28 -3.92
N ILE A 71 3.07 8.22 -3.86
CA ILE A 71 3.77 7.09 -3.26
C ILE A 71 3.52 7.03 -1.75
N ARG A 72 3.48 8.18 -1.07
CA ARG A 72 3.17 8.24 0.36
C ARG A 72 1.74 7.79 0.65
N GLU A 73 0.77 8.20 -0.17
CA GLU A 73 -0.62 7.76 -0.06
C GLU A 73 -0.74 6.25 -0.33
N LEU A 74 -0.06 5.73 -1.35
CA LEU A 74 -0.02 4.29 -1.62
C LEU A 74 0.51 3.52 -0.39
N ALA A 75 1.62 3.98 0.19
CA ALA A 75 2.21 3.38 1.37
C ALA A 75 1.28 3.46 2.58
N GLN A 76 0.76 4.65 2.90
CA GLN A 76 -0.16 4.85 4.04
C GLN A 76 -1.40 3.97 3.89
N GLY A 77 -2.04 4.00 2.72
CA GLY A 77 -3.24 3.22 2.46
C GLY A 77 -3.00 1.71 2.51
N THR A 78 -1.86 1.24 2.00
CA THR A 78 -1.45 -0.17 2.08
C THR A 78 -1.26 -0.58 3.55
N TRP A 79 -0.47 0.20 4.29
CA TRP A 79 -0.16 -0.09 5.69
C TRP A 79 -1.44 -0.13 6.55
N LEU A 80 -2.31 0.89 6.44
CA LEU A 80 -3.58 0.93 7.15
C LEU A 80 -4.53 -0.23 6.81
N THR A 81 -4.42 -0.77 5.60
CA THR A 81 -5.25 -1.90 5.16
C THR A 81 -4.71 -3.23 5.68
N PHE A 82 -3.40 -3.43 5.68
CA PHE A 82 -2.78 -4.75 5.79
C PHE A 82 -1.92 -4.97 7.03
N LEU A 83 -1.81 -4.00 7.96
CA LEU A 83 -1.00 -4.14 9.18
C LEU A 83 -1.48 -5.32 10.03
N GLU A 84 -2.80 -5.51 10.14
CA GLU A 84 -3.43 -6.62 10.86
C GLU A 84 -4.63 -7.15 10.05
N PRO A 85 -4.39 -7.95 8.99
CA PRO A 85 -5.45 -8.32 8.09
C PRO A 85 -6.41 -9.29 8.79
N ALA A 86 -7.67 -8.90 8.91
CA ALA A 86 -8.74 -9.82 9.30
C ALA A 86 -8.74 -11.04 8.37
N GLN A 87 -9.22 -12.20 8.85
CA GLN A 87 -9.22 -13.44 8.06
C GLN A 87 -9.84 -13.25 6.67
N GLY A 88 -10.99 -12.56 6.58
CA GLY A 88 -11.65 -12.27 5.30
C GLY A 88 -10.77 -11.49 4.32
N LEU A 89 -10.01 -10.51 4.80
CA LEU A 89 -9.08 -9.74 3.97
C LEU A 89 -7.96 -10.61 3.41
N ALA A 90 -7.40 -11.51 4.23
CA ALA A 90 -6.38 -12.45 3.77
C ALA A 90 -6.93 -13.43 2.72
N GLU A 91 -8.16 -13.91 2.89
CA GLU A 91 -8.84 -14.79 1.91
C GLU A 91 -9.16 -14.06 0.61
N ILE A 92 -9.49 -12.76 0.67
CA ILE A 92 -9.61 -11.93 -0.52
C ILE A 92 -8.27 -11.88 -1.25
N VAL A 93 -7.18 -11.54 -0.56
CA VAL A 93 -5.85 -11.47 -1.19
C VAL A 93 -5.45 -12.81 -1.84
N ASP A 94 -5.76 -13.96 -1.22
CA ASP A 94 -5.56 -15.28 -1.83
C ASP A 94 -6.25 -15.43 -3.20
N ARG A 95 -7.45 -14.88 -3.39
CA ARG A 95 -8.18 -14.96 -4.66
C ARG A 95 -7.49 -14.17 -5.78
N TYR A 96 -6.73 -13.14 -5.42
CA TYR A 96 -6.09 -12.23 -6.38
C TYR A 96 -4.60 -12.49 -6.58
N GLY A 97 -3.89 -13.03 -5.58
CA GLY A 97 -2.52 -13.49 -5.70
C GLY A 97 -2.47 -14.91 -6.23
N VAL A 98 -1.80 -15.11 -7.35
CA VAL A 98 -1.70 -16.41 -8.04
C VAL A 98 -1.05 -17.42 -7.09
N GLY A 99 -1.83 -18.22 -6.36
CA GLY A 99 -1.33 -19.10 -5.32
C GLY A 99 -2.22 -20.31 -5.10
N GLY A 100 -1.98 -21.37 -5.89
CA GLY A 100 -2.41 -22.73 -5.58
C GLY A 100 -1.65 -23.32 -4.37
N ALA A 101 -1.51 -22.54 -3.29
CA ALA A 101 -0.87 -23.03 -2.08
C ALA A 101 -1.80 -24.07 -1.46
N VAL A 102 -1.30 -25.29 -1.30
CA VAL A 102 -1.97 -26.45 -0.67
C VAL A 102 -2.07 -26.24 0.86
N GLY A 103 -2.42 -25.03 1.31
CA GLY A 103 -2.40 -24.57 2.70
C GLY A 103 -3.76 -24.08 3.20
N ARG A 104 -3.82 -23.69 4.48
CA ARG A 104 -5.02 -23.11 5.11
C ARG A 104 -5.44 -21.82 4.38
N ARG A 105 -6.75 -21.61 4.20
CA ARG A 105 -7.32 -20.37 3.63
C ARG A 105 -6.74 -19.12 4.31
N GLY A 106 -6.39 -18.13 3.50
CA GLY A 106 -5.75 -16.87 3.90
C GLY A 106 -4.26 -16.98 4.24
N ALA A 107 -3.61 -18.14 4.10
CA ALA A 107 -2.19 -18.28 4.48
C ALA A 107 -1.28 -17.45 3.59
N TYR A 108 -1.49 -17.50 2.27
CA TYR A 108 -0.75 -16.68 1.32
C TYR A 108 -1.07 -15.20 1.54
N GLY A 109 -2.34 -14.85 1.75
CA GLY A 109 -2.81 -13.49 1.90
C GLY A 109 -2.27 -12.81 3.14
N ARG A 110 -2.14 -13.55 4.26
CA ARG A 110 -1.46 -13.05 5.47
C ARG A 110 0.02 -12.78 5.21
N GLN A 111 0.70 -13.68 4.48
CA GLN A 111 2.11 -13.50 4.15
C GLN A 111 2.31 -12.31 3.21
N TRP A 112 1.49 -12.20 2.16
CA TRP A 112 1.48 -11.07 1.24
C TRP A 112 1.21 -9.76 1.97
N ALA A 113 0.18 -9.72 2.84
CA ALA A 113 -0.19 -8.54 3.62
C ALA A 113 0.94 -8.09 4.54
N ARG A 114 1.64 -9.04 5.16
CA ARG A 114 2.83 -8.75 5.98
C ARG A 114 3.94 -8.08 5.15
N TYR A 115 4.31 -8.65 4.00
CA TYR A 115 5.36 -8.06 3.17
C TYR A 115 4.97 -6.70 2.58
N ALA A 116 3.71 -6.54 2.15
CA ALA A 116 3.20 -5.28 1.68
C ALA A 116 3.21 -4.20 2.78
N SER A 117 2.83 -4.57 4.01
CA SER A 117 2.89 -3.69 5.18
C SER A 117 4.31 -3.31 5.58
N ASP A 118 5.27 -4.25 5.54
CA ASP A 118 6.67 -3.97 5.86
C ASP A 118 7.31 -2.98 4.86
N ALA A 119 7.02 -3.17 3.57
CA ALA A 119 7.46 -2.26 2.50
C ALA A 119 6.79 -0.88 2.65
N ALA A 120 5.47 -0.86 2.86
CA ALA A 120 4.71 0.36 3.07
C ALA A 120 5.17 1.15 4.30
N TRP A 121 5.45 0.47 5.40
CA TRP A 121 5.98 1.09 6.62
C TRP A 121 7.33 1.76 6.38
N THR A 122 8.24 1.09 5.66
CA THR A 122 9.56 1.63 5.32
C THR A 122 9.42 2.94 4.54
N ILE A 123 8.56 2.96 3.52
CA ILE A 123 8.26 4.16 2.74
C ILE A 123 7.67 5.26 3.62
N TRP A 124 6.68 4.92 4.46
CA TRP A 124 5.99 5.86 5.32
C TRP A 124 6.94 6.57 6.29
N ILE A 125 7.80 5.81 6.98
CA ILE A 125 8.80 6.36 7.91
C ILE A 125 9.79 7.26 7.19
N VAL A 126 10.38 6.81 6.08
CA VAL A 126 11.41 7.56 5.36
C VAL A 126 10.85 8.82 4.70
N SER A 127 9.58 8.80 4.29
CA SER A 127 8.88 9.99 3.75
C SER A 127 8.52 11.04 4.82
N GLY A 128 8.82 10.78 6.10
CA GLY A 128 8.50 11.69 7.19
C GLY A 128 7.05 11.60 7.68
N GLY A 129 6.40 10.44 7.54
CA GLY A 129 5.04 10.18 8.02
C GLY A 129 4.83 10.41 9.53
N TYR A 130 5.92 10.52 10.29
CA TYR A 130 5.95 10.92 11.70
C TYR A 130 6.08 12.43 11.95
N SER A 131 6.00 13.28 10.92
CA SER A 131 5.98 14.72 11.15
C SER A 131 4.67 15.07 11.85
N SER A 132 4.75 15.07 13.18
CA SER A 132 3.85 15.76 14.07
C SER A 132 3.52 17.09 13.41
N HIS A 133 2.23 17.41 13.37
CA HIS A 133 1.82 18.80 13.33
C HIS A 133 2.76 19.52 14.29
N GLY A 134 3.48 20.54 13.79
CA GLY A 134 4.26 21.40 14.64
C GLY A 134 3.34 21.85 15.76
N SER A 135 3.51 21.26 16.94
CA SER A 135 3.07 21.87 18.17
C SER A 135 3.84 23.18 18.17
N GLY A 136 3.13 24.26 17.83
CA GLY A 136 3.62 25.61 17.99
C GLY A 136 4.02 25.78 19.45
N ILE A 137 5.27 25.47 19.75
CA ILE A 137 5.98 26.07 20.85
C ILE A 137 6.98 26.98 20.14
N ALA A 138 6.54 28.21 19.98
CA ALA A 138 7.41 29.33 19.68
C ALA A 138 8.62 29.26 20.64
N ARG A 139 9.81 29.33 20.06
CA ARG A 139 10.98 29.92 20.71
C ARG A 139 11.43 31.08 19.87
#